data_AF-A0A068REZ4-F1
#
_entry.id   AF-A0A068REZ4-F1
#
_cell.length_a   1.000
_cell.length_b   1.000
_cell.length_c   1.000
_cell.angle_alpha   90.00
_cell.angle_beta   90.00
_cell.angle_gamma   90.00
#
_symmetry.space_group_name_H-M   'P 1'
#
loop_
_entity.id
_entity.type
_entity.pdbx_description
1 polymer ?
#
loop_
_entity_poly.entity_id
_entity_poly.type
_entity_poly.pdbx_seq_one_letter_code
_entity_poly.pdbx_strand_id
1 'polypeptide(L)'
;MTFNNQQVIFAQECKSLPVPGEHLQVRGSSIDLDAPLADGAYIVKHLYFSIDPYFRHGLANFPPNIWGFQLGQVVRGVALGVVSRSSNPKYPQGAIVISQFAKGLFSEYSIIQGSEQEHYQVLLEDGKASKIPLSNYLGVLGVAGMTGYYGFWWCRPIGGSTGKVAWIACGRLCRHG
;
A
#
# COMPACT_ATOMS: atom_id res chain seq x y z
N MET A 1 11.52 -15.37 17.05
CA MET A 1 11.16 -16.56 16.25
C MET A 1 11.18 -16.16 14.78
N THR A 2 11.87 -16.92 13.94
CA THR A 2 11.96 -16.64 12.51
C THR A 2 10.73 -17.18 11.79
N PHE A 3 10.01 -16.29 11.11
CA PHE A 3 8.83 -16.63 10.32
C PHE A 3 9.10 -16.47 8.83
N ASN A 4 8.38 -17.25 8.02
CA ASN A 4 8.30 -17.02 6.59
C ASN A 4 7.41 -15.79 6.33
N ASN A 5 7.97 -14.78 5.69
CA ASN A 5 7.34 -13.53 5.31
C ASN A 5 7.12 -13.52 3.80
N GLN A 6 5.88 -13.66 3.36
CA GLN A 6 5.59 -13.61 1.94
C GLN A 6 5.70 -12.18 1.40
N GLN A 7 6.33 -12.05 0.23
CA GLN A 7 6.57 -10.78 -0.44
C GLN A 7 6.23 -10.89 -1.93
N VAL A 8 5.72 -9.81 -2.51
CA VAL A 8 5.46 -9.71 -3.94
C VAL A 8 6.68 -9.09 -4.62
N ILE A 9 7.35 -9.88 -5.44
CA ILE A 9 8.59 -9.53 -6.14
C ILE A 9 8.27 -9.13 -7.57
N PHE A 10 8.87 -8.02 -8.02
CA PHE A 10 8.86 -7.63 -9.42
C PHE A 10 9.90 -8.47 -10.18
N ALA A 11 9.45 -9.56 -10.80
CA ALA A 11 10.32 -10.57 -11.38
C ALA A 11 10.70 -10.26 -12.84
N GLN A 12 9.80 -9.64 -13.61
CA GLN A 12 10.01 -9.36 -15.03
C GLN A 12 9.24 -8.12 -15.49
N GLU A 13 9.86 -7.32 -16.37
CA GLU A 13 9.22 -6.16 -17.00
C GLU A 13 8.02 -6.54 -17.86
N CYS A 14 6.98 -5.70 -17.80
CA CYS A 14 5.74 -5.89 -18.54
C CYS A 14 5.48 -4.74 -19.51
N LYS A 15 5.72 -4.98 -20.81
CA LYS A 15 5.36 -4.02 -21.87
C LYS A 15 3.93 -4.22 -22.39
N SER A 16 3.31 -5.35 -22.09
CA SER A 16 1.93 -5.72 -22.49
C SER A 16 1.00 -5.76 -21.26
N LEU A 17 0.06 -6.72 -21.21
CA LEU A 17 -0.77 -6.95 -20.04
C LEU A 17 -0.02 -7.82 -19.02
N PRO A 18 -0.11 -7.52 -17.71
CA PRO A 18 0.60 -8.28 -16.69
C PRO A 18 0.02 -9.69 -16.55
N VAL A 19 0.90 -10.68 -16.63
CA VAL A 19 0.61 -12.11 -16.40
C VAL A 19 0.97 -12.49 -14.96
N PRO A 20 0.02 -13.01 -14.15
CA PRO A 20 0.29 -13.49 -12.80
C PRO A 20 1.36 -14.59 -12.77
N GLY A 21 2.29 -14.54 -11.82
CA GLY A 21 3.36 -15.54 -11.68
C GLY A 21 4.57 -15.32 -12.59
N GLU A 22 4.45 -14.51 -13.64
CA GLU A 22 5.58 -14.14 -14.49
C GLU A 22 6.18 -12.80 -14.06
N HIS A 23 5.37 -11.75 -14.14
CA HIS A 23 5.82 -10.37 -13.90
C HIS A 23 5.88 -10.04 -12.41
N LEU A 24 4.94 -10.60 -11.66
CA LEU A 24 4.84 -10.51 -10.20
C LEU A 24 4.84 -11.92 -9.62
N GLN A 25 5.77 -12.18 -8.72
CA GLN A 25 5.93 -13.47 -8.07
C GLN A 25 5.87 -13.34 -6.56
N VAL A 26 5.15 -14.25 -5.89
CA VAL A 26 5.18 -14.34 -4.43
C VAL A 26 6.40 -15.15 -4.03
N ARG A 27 7.29 -14.57 -3.22
CA ARG A 27 8.46 -15.25 -2.66
C ARG A 27 8.48 -15.08 -1.15
N GLY A 28 8.88 -16.14 -0.44
CA GLY A 28 9.11 -16.08 1.00
C GLY A 28 10.47 -15.47 1.32
N SER A 29 10.53 -14.65 2.35
CA SER A 29 11.75 -14.23 3.01
C SER A 29 11.69 -14.60 4.50
N SER A 30 12.83 -14.62 5.18
CA SER A 30 12.86 -14.87 6.62
C SER A 30 12.83 -13.55 7.39
N ILE A 31 11.96 -13.44 8.39
CA ILE A 31 11.92 -12.30 9.31
C ILE A 31 11.87 -12.80 10.76
N ASP A 32 12.67 -12.20 11.65
CA ASP A 32 12.57 -12.46 13.09
C ASP A 32 11.78 -11.33 13.76
N LEU A 33 10.55 -11.65 14.17
CA LEU A 33 9.65 -10.68 14.80
C LEU A 33 10.04 -10.36 16.24
N ASP A 34 10.91 -11.17 16.87
CA ASP A 34 11.32 -11.01 18.26
C ASP A 34 12.72 -10.40 18.40
N ALA A 35 13.51 -10.34 17.32
CA ALA A 35 14.84 -9.74 17.31
C ALA A 35 14.82 -8.31 17.89
N PRO A 36 15.89 -7.82 18.56
CA PRO A 36 15.92 -6.46 19.08
C PRO A 36 15.63 -5.42 17.98
N LEU A 37 14.75 -4.46 18.27
CA LEU A 37 14.48 -3.33 17.37
C LEU A 37 15.54 -2.26 17.56
N ALA A 38 15.98 -1.65 16.46
CA ALA A 38 16.76 -0.41 16.52
C ALA A 38 15.92 0.72 17.14
N ASP A 39 16.59 1.73 17.67
CA ASP A 39 15.91 2.89 18.26
C ASP A 39 15.02 3.58 17.22
N GLY A 40 13.78 3.88 17.64
CA GLY A 40 12.76 4.44 16.76
C GLY A 40 12.24 3.51 15.64
N ALA A 41 12.67 2.26 15.57
CA ALA A 41 12.15 1.30 14.59
C ALA A 41 10.84 0.65 15.05
N TYR A 42 10.02 0.20 14.10
CA TYR A 42 8.78 -0.53 14.38
C TYR A 42 8.47 -1.55 13.28
N ILE A 43 7.65 -2.55 13.62
CA ILE A 43 7.24 -3.61 12.71
C ILE A 43 5.78 -3.43 12.34
N VAL A 44 5.52 -3.30 11.05
CA VAL A 44 4.16 -3.26 10.50
C VAL A 44 3.80 -4.65 9.98
N LYS A 45 2.65 -5.16 10.41
CA LYS A 45 1.96 -6.27 9.75
C LYS A 45 0.98 -5.68 8.74
N HIS A 46 1.24 -5.87 7.46
CA HIS A 46 0.39 -5.35 6.40
C HIS A 46 -0.89 -6.19 6.30
N LEU A 47 -2.02 -5.49 6.19
CA LEU A 47 -3.35 -6.09 6.14
C LEU A 47 -3.98 -5.95 4.76
N TYR A 48 -3.73 -4.81 4.10
CA TYR A 48 -4.29 -4.50 2.80
C TYR A 48 -3.27 -3.76 1.94
N PHE A 49 -3.36 -3.99 0.63
CA PHE A 49 -2.57 -3.32 -0.39
C PHE A 49 -3.50 -2.66 -1.41
N SER A 50 -3.18 -1.43 -1.81
CA SER A 50 -3.87 -0.76 -2.92
C SER A 50 -3.20 -1.14 -4.24
N ILE A 51 -4.01 -1.56 -5.22
CA ILE A 51 -3.56 -1.82 -6.59
C ILE A 51 -4.11 -0.71 -7.48
N ASP A 52 -3.31 0.34 -7.64
CA ASP A 52 -3.70 1.53 -8.39
C ASP A 52 -3.19 1.49 -9.84
N PRO A 53 -3.79 2.24 -10.79
CA PRO A 53 -3.37 2.23 -12.19
C PRO A 53 -1.90 2.57 -12.42
N TYR A 54 -1.27 3.33 -11.50
CA TYR A 54 0.15 3.67 -11.60
C TYR A 54 1.07 2.43 -11.58
N PHE A 55 0.62 1.31 -11.00
CA PHE A 55 1.36 0.04 -11.01
C PHE A 55 1.74 -0.37 -12.42
N ARG A 56 0.88 -0.10 -13.41
CA ARG A 56 1.17 -0.43 -14.81
C ARG A 56 2.41 0.27 -15.33
N HIS A 57 2.63 1.52 -14.92
CA HIS A 57 3.82 2.29 -15.30
C HIS A 57 5.06 1.75 -14.60
N GLY A 58 4.95 1.38 -13.32
CA GLY A 58 6.04 0.74 -12.57
C GLY A 58 6.48 -0.59 -13.19
N LEU A 59 5.52 -1.46 -13.55
CA LEU A 59 5.81 -2.75 -14.18
C LEU A 59 6.43 -2.63 -15.57
N ALA A 60 6.18 -1.53 -16.28
CA ALA A 60 6.77 -1.29 -17.59
C ALA A 60 8.26 -0.91 -17.53
N ASN A 61 8.75 -0.49 -16.35
CA ASN A 61 10.09 0.02 -16.10
C ASN A 61 10.55 1.11 -17.10
N PHE A 62 9.63 1.96 -17.55
CA PHE A 62 9.99 3.06 -18.46
C PHE A 62 10.76 4.15 -17.71
N PRO A 63 11.89 4.64 -18.26
CA PRO A 63 12.58 5.79 -17.70
C PRO A 63 11.76 7.09 -17.88
N PRO A 64 11.73 7.99 -16.89
CA PRO A 64 12.22 7.80 -15.52
C PRO A 64 11.24 6.95 -14.68
N ASN A 65 11.75 5.94 -13.98
CA ASN A 65 10.95 5.08 -13.10
C ASN A 65 10.65 5.80 -11.77
N ILE A 66 9.74 6.76 -11.84
CA ILE A 66 9.30 7.58 -10.70
C ILE A 66 8.61 6.77 -9.60
N TRP A 67 8.14 5.56 -9.93
CA TRP A 67 7.42 4.67 -9.01
C TRP A 67 8.34 3.74 -8.22
N GLY A 68 9.64 3.68 -8.57
CA GLY A 68 10.66 2.99 -7.78
C GLY A 68 10.61 1.47 -7.84
N PHE A 69 10.03 0.89 -8.90
CA PHE A 69 10.00 -0.56 -9.08
C PHE A 69 11.38 -1.04 -9.54
N GLN A 70 11.96 -2.04 -8.89
CA GLN A 70 13.28 -2.56 -9.25
C GLN A 70 13.16 -4.06 -9.52
N LEU A 71 13.76 -4.52 -10.62
CA LEU A 71 13.76 -5.94 -10.96
C LEU A 71 14.40 -6.77 -9.84
N GLY A 72 13.75 -7.88 -9.50
CA GLY A 72 14.14 -8.77 -8.41
C GLY A 72 13.83 -8.25 -7.01
N GLN A 73 13.28 -7.05 -6.86
CA GLN A 73 12.97 -6.46 -5.55
C GLN A 73 11.47 -6.54 -5.23
N VAL A 74 11.16 -6.34 -3.95
CA VAL A 74 9.78 -6.24 -3.46
C VAL A 74 9.10 -5.02 -4.10
N VAL A 75 7.90 -5.24 -4.60
CA VAL A 75 7.05 -4.19 -5.17
C VAL A 75 6.66 -3.18 -4.10
N ARG A 76 6.57 -1.91 -4.50
CA ARG A 76 6.14 -0.83 -3.60
C ARG A 76 4.78 -0.27 -4.02
N GLY A 77 3.99 0.11 -3.02
CA GLY A 77 2.73 0.80 -3.24
C GLY A 77 2.14 1.37 -1.98
N VAL A 78 0.83 1.65 -2.00
CA VAL A 78 0.11 2.04 -0.79
C VAL A 78 -0.29 0.78 -0.04
N ALA A 79 0.27 0.60 1.15
CA ALA A 79 -0.01 -0.49 2.06
C ALA A 79 -0.63 0.06 3.36
N LEU A 80 -1.64 -0.64 3.87
CA LEU A 80 -2.26 -0.38 5.16
C LEU A 80 -1.99 -1.57 6.08
N GLY A 81 -1.51 -1.28 7.28
CA GLY A 81 -1.11 -2.30 8.24
C GLY A 81 -1.33 -1.88 9.68
N VAL A 82 -1.09 -2.83 10.58
CA VAL A 82 -1.10 -2.62 12.03
C VAL A 82 0.32 -2.68 12.56
N VAL A 83 0.66 -1.77 13.46
CA VAL A 83 1.94 -1.80 14.19
C VAL A 83 1.90 -2.98 15.15
N SER A 84 2.69 -4.00 14.86
CA SER A 84 2.75 -5.24 15.65
C SER A 84 3.69 -5.12 16.85
N ARG A 85 4.78 -4.38 16.70
CA ARG A 85 5.77 -4.08 17.75
C ARG A 85 6.46 -2.75 17.41
N SER A 86 6.80 -1.96 18.42
CA SER A 86 7.38 -0.63 18.18
C SER A 86 8.38 -0.25 19.27
N SER A 87 9.46 0.40 18.86
CA SER A 87 10.37 1.17 19.71
C SER A 87 10.19 2.68 19.52
N ASN A 88 9.14 3.11 18.80
CA ASN A 88 8.86 4.51 18.50
C ASN A 88 7.51 4.95 19.12
N PRO A 89 7.50 5.93 20.05
CA PRO A 89 6.26 6.39 20.67
C PRO A 89 5.28 7.05 19.70
N LYS A 90 5.74 7.57 18.55
CA LYS A 90 4.88 8.13 17.50
C LYS A 90 4.04 7.05 16.78
N TYR A 91 4.51 5.81 16.80
CA TYR A 91 3.85 4.67 16.17
C TYR A 91 3.59 3.59 17.22
N PRO A 92 2.59 3.77 18.10
CA PRO A 92 2.33 2.83 19.18
C PRO A 92 1.86 1.47 18.65
N GLN A 93 2.14 0.41 19.40
CA GLN A 93 1.64 -0.92 19.08
C GLN A 93 0.11 -0.94 19.01
N GLY A 94 -0.46 -1.58 17.98
CA GLY A 94 -1.90 -1.61 17.72
C GLY A 94 -2.40 -0.48 16.82
N ALA A 95 -1.57 0.54 16.56
CA ALA A 95 -1.91 1.61 15.64
C ALA A 95 -2.09 1.10 14.21
N ILE A 96 -3.06 1.65 13.50
CA ILE A 96 -3.21 1.47 12.06
C ILE A 96 -2.39 2.52 11.35
N VAL A 97 -1.49 2.06 10.51
CA VAL A 97 -0.62 2.90 9.69
C VAL A 97 -0.90 2.68 8.21
N ILE A 98 -0.71 3.74 7.44
CA ILE A 98 -0.76 3.70 5.98
C ILE A 98 0.55 4.25 5.42
N SER A 99 1.08 3.60 4.39
CA SER A 99 2.21 4.14 3.66
C SER A 99 1.77 5.20 2.66
N GLN A 100 2.51 6.28 2.52
CA GLN A 100 2.29 7.37 1.58
C GLN A 100 3.22 7.24 0.37
N PHE A 101 2.91 7.98 -0.70
CA PHE A 101 3.75 8.12 -1.90
C PHE A 101 4.18 6.80 -2.54
N ALA A 102 3.34 5.76 -2.44
CA ALA A 102 3.61 4.43 -2.98
C ALA A 102 4.91 3.79 -2.45
N LYS A 103 5.31 4.07 -1.20
CA LYS A 103 6.58 3.57 -0.63
C LYS A 103 6.45 2.31 0.23
N GLY A 104 5.23 1.88 0.54
CA GLY A 104 4.97 0.68 1.34
C GLY A 104 5.38 -0.60 0.62
N LEU A 105 6.08 -1.48 1.32
CA LEU A 105 6.55 -2.75 0.76
C LEU A 105 5.41 -3.77 0.73
N PHE A 106 5.24 -4.46 -0.39
CA PHE A 106 4.23 -5.50 -0.56
C PHE A 106 4.73 -6.81 0.04
N SER A 107 4.75 -6.85 1.36
CA SER A 107 5.16 -7.99 2.18
C SER A 107 4.22 -8.16 3.36
N GLU A 108 4.09 -9.35 3.93
CA GLU A 108 3.25 -9.54 5.12
C GLU A 108 3.74 -8.71 6.32
N TYR A 109 5.07 -8.61 6.49
CA TYR A 109 5.72 -7.82 7.52
C TYR A 109 6.84 -6.96 6.96
N SER A 110 6.96 -5.75 7.49
CA SER A 110 8.09 -4.85 7.21
C SER A 110 8.59 -4.20 8.49
N ILE A 111 9.91 -4.13 8.64
CA ILE A 111 10.57 -3.32 9.67
C ILE A 111 10.76 -1.93 9.06
N ILE A 112 10.18 -0.92 9.70
CA ILE A 112 10.28 0.47 9.27
C ILE A 112 11.23 1.20 10.22
N GLN A 113 12.24 1.86 9.66
CA GLN A 113 13.30 2.51 10.41
C GLN A 113 13.92 3.68 9.63
N GLY A 114 14.65 4.55 10.32
CA GLY A 114 15.33 5.70 9.69
C GLY A 114 14.35 6.60 8.92
N SER A 115 14.73 6.99 7.70
CA SER A 115 13.94 7.87 6.83
C SER A 115 12.68 7.20 6.26
N GLU A 116 12.57 5.87 6.25
CA GLU A 116 11.36 5.20 5.76
C GLU A 116 10.11 5.58 6.56
N GLN A 117 10.29 6.01 7.81
CA GLN A 117 9.24 6.44 8.70
C GLN A 117 8.51 7.70 8.21
N GLU A 118 9.15 8.52 7.37
CA GLU A 118 8.54 9.71 6.74
C GLU A 118 7.48 9.33 5.71
N HIS A 119 7.51 8.08 5.25
CA HIS A 119 6.55 7.56 4.29
C HIS A 119 5.38 6.84 4.95
N TYR A 120 5.22 6.93 6.26
CA TYR A 120 4.10 6.32 6.98
C TYR A 120 3.36 7.36 7.79
N GLN A 121 2.05 7.15 7.91
CA GLN A 121 1.17 7.97 8.72
C GLN A 121 0.31 7.08 9.60
N VAL A 122 0.17 7.44 10.88
CA VAL A 122 -0.83 6.85 11.76
C VAL A 122 -2.22 7.35 11.33
N LEU A 123 -3.08 6.43 10.93
CA LEU A 123 -4.49 6.70 10.64
C LEU A 123 -5.35 6.62 11.90
N LEU A 124 -5.09 5.61 12.72
CA LEU A 124 -5.80 5.35 13.97
C LEU A 124 -4.78 4.87 15.00
N GLU A 125 -4.85 5.42 16.21
CA GLU A 125 -3.99 4.97 17.31
C GLU A 125 -4.35 3.55 17.79
N ASP A 126 -5.61 3.15 17.63
CA ASP A 126 -6.07 1.78 17.85
C ASP A 126 -6.99 1.34 16.70
N GLY A 127 -6.59 0.27 16.01
CA GLY A 127 -7.39 -0.32 14.93
C GLY A 127 -8.75 -0.86 15.38
N LYS A 128 -8.88 -1.30 16.64
CA LYS A 128 -10.15 -1.79 17.18
C LYS A 128 -11.19 -0.69 17.37
N ALA A 129 -10.74 0.56 17.45
CA ALA A 129 -11.63 1.71 17.59
C ALA A 129 -12.37 2.06 16.28
N SER A 130 -11.96 1.49 15.14
CA SER A 130 -12.59 1.82 13.86
C SER A 130 -13.99 1.19 13.75
N LYS A 131 -14.99 2.04 13.54
CA LYS A 131 -16.36 1.61 13.18
C LYS A 131 -16.52 1.35 11.66
N ILE A 132 -15.45 1.54 10.89
CA ILE A 132 -15.46 1.46 9.42
C ILE A 132 -14.49 0.36 8.98
N PRO A 133 -14.82 -0.47 7.97
CA PRO A 133 -13.89 -1.45 7.43
C PRO A 133 -12.57 -0.78 7.00
N LEU A 134 -11.43 -1.31 7.49
CA LEU A 134 -10.12 -0.71 7.23
C LEU A 134 -9.77 -0.60 5.73
N SER A 135 -10.30 -1.49 4.90
CA SER A 135 -10.14 -1.43 3.44
C SER A 135 -10.67 -0.14 2.83
N ASN A 136 -11.66 0.50 3.46
CA ASN A 136 -12.25 1.74 2.92
C ASN A 136 -11.27 2.91 2.93
N TYR A 137 -10.27 2.88 3.81
CA TYR A 137 -9.20 3.88 3.88
C TYR A 137 -8.23 3.82 2.69
N LEU A 138 -8.23 2.72 1.92
CA LEU A 138 -7.48 2.66 0.65
C LEU A 138 -8.30 3.17 -0.54
N GLY A 139 -9.63 3.18 -0.43
CA GLY A 139 -10.54 3.58 -1.51
C GLY A 139 -11.24 4.90 -1.22
N VAL A 140 -12.52 4.81 -0.85
CA VAL A 140 -13.43 5.96 -0.68
C VAL A 140 -13.01 6.95 0.41
N LEU A 141 -12.31 6.49 1.45
CA LEU A 141 -11.75 7.33 2.50
C LEU A 141 -10.25 7.62 2.29
N GLY A 142 -9.69 7.12 1.18
CA GLY A 142 -8.28 7.27 0.84
C GLY A 142 -8.05 8.26 -0.30
N VAL A 143 -6.89 8.11 -0.95
CA VAL A 143 -6.46 8.96 -2.08
C VAL A 143 -7.50 8.92 -3.20
N ALA A 144 -8.03 7.74 -3.55
CA ALA A 144 -9.01 7.60 -4.62
C ALA A 144 -10.31 8.40 -4.33
N GLY A 145 -10.81 8.33 -3.09
CA GLY A 145 -11.98 9.10 -2.67
C GLY A 145 -11.76 10.61 -2.70
N MET A 146 -10.60 11.08 -2.21
CA MET A 146 -10.22 12.49 -2.30
C MET A 146 -10.13 12.95 -3.77
N THR A 147 -9.46 12.18 -4.63
CA THR A 147 -9.36 12.50 -6.06
C THR A 147 -10.73 12.60 -6.73
N GLY A 148 -11.65 11.67 -6.43
CA GLY A 148 -13.01 11.71 -6.93
C GLY A 148 -13.79 12.94 -6.43
N TYR A 149 -13.69 13.25 -5.14
CA TYR A 149 -14.38 14.40 -4.53
C TYR A 149 -13.88 15.73 -5.12
N TYR A 150 -12.57 15.95 -5.13
CA TYR A 150 -11.99 17.18 -5.66
C TYR A 150 -12.18 17.30 -7.18
N GLY A 151 -11.97 16.22 -7.92
CA GLY A 151 -12.19 16.20 -9.37
C GLY A 151 -13.63 16.52 -9.72
N PHE A 152 -14.59 15.93 -9.00
CA PHE A 152 -16.00 16.27 -9.18
C PHE A 152 -16.28 17.73 -8.85
N TRP A 153 -15.82 18.23 -7.69
CA TRP A 153 -16.02 19.62 -7.28
C TRP A 153 -15.44 20.64 -8.26
N TRP A 154 -14.26 20.36 -8.79
CA TRP A 154 -13.58 21.24 -9.74
C TRP A 154 -14.24 21.22 -11.13
N CYS A 155 -14.67 20.05 -11.57
CA CYS A 155 -15.31 19.86 -12.88
C CYS A 155 -16.83 19.99 -12.82
N ARG A 156 -17.43 20.52 -11.74
CA ARG A 156 -18.88 20.70 -11.65
C ARG A 156 -19.36 21.59 -12.80
N PRO A 157 -20.28 21.13 -13.65
CA PRO A 157 -20.90 22.01 -14.63
C PRO A 157 -21.68 23.10 -13.90
N ILE A 158 -21.38 24.36 -14.23
CA ILE A 158 -22.19 25.51 -13.79
C ILE A 158 -23.50 25.45 -14.60
N GLY A 159 -24.64 25.38 -13.92
CA GLY A 159 -25.96 25.57 -14.55
C GLY A 159 -26.59 24.33 -15.22
N GLY A 160 -26.63 23.18 -14.55
CA GLY A 160 -27.57 22.09 -14.91
C GLY A 160 -27.26 21.32 -16.19
N SER A 161 -26.07 21.48 -16.77
CA SER A 161 -25.62 20.68 -17.92
C SER A 161 -25.14 19.28 -17.49
N THR A 162 -25.40 18.28 -18.34
CA THR A 162 -25.05 16.87 -18.11
C THR A 162 -23.54 16.66 -18.28
N GLY A 163 -22.79 16.61 -17.18
CA GLY A 163 -21.38 16.24 -17.20
C GLY A 163 -21.20 14.73 -17.41
N LYS A 164 -20.33 14.32 -18.34
CA LYS A 164 -19.90 12.91 -18.46
C LYS A 164 -18.79 12.64 -17.45
N VAL A 165 -19.10 11.88 -16.40
CA VAL A 165 -18.12 11.45 -15.38
C VAL A 165 -17.76 9.99 -15.61
N ALA A 166 -16.47 9.68 -15.74
CA ALA A 166 -15.98 8.30 -15.75
C ALA A 166 -15.49 7.94 -14.34
N TRP A 167 -16.17 7.00 -13.69
CA TRP A 167 -15.77 6.46 -12.38
C TRP A 167 -14.89 5.23 -12.59
N ILE A 168 -13.68 5.23 -12.03
CA ILE A 168 -12.83 4.05 -11.95
C ILE A 168 -12.90 3.56 -10.51
N ALA A 169 -13.64 2.47 -10.26
CA ALA A 169 -13.74 1.83 -8.96
C ALA A 169 -12.75 0.66 -8.86
N CYS A 170 -11.99 0.58 -7.77
CA CYS A 170 -11.18 -0.59 -7.45
C CYS A 170 -12.06 -1.66 -6.78
N GLY A 171 -12.20 -2.82 -7.41
CA GLY A 171 -13.00 -3.94 -6.92
C GLY A 171 -12.25 -4.84 -5.95
N ARG A 172 -12.99 -5.52 -5.06
CA ARG A 172 -12.49 -6.57 -4.16
C ARG A 172 -12.31 -7.85 -4.95
N LEU A 173 -11.11 -8.44 -4.96
CA LEU A 173 -10.92 -9.81 -5.45
C LEU A 173 -11.60 -10.77 -4.46
N CYS A 174 -12.83 -11.17 -4.74
CA CYS A 174 -13.49 -12.24 -4.03
C CYS A 174 -12.87 -13.57 -4.47
N ARG A 175 -12.24 -14.31 -3.54
CA ARG A 175 -11.98 -15.75 -3.73
C ARG A 175 -13.33 -16.46 -3.75
N HIS A 176 -13.67 -17.10 -4.87
CA HIS A 176 -14.64 -18.19 -4.87
C HIS A 176 -13.93 -19.43 -4.33
N GLY A 177 -14.49 -19.99 -3.27
CA GLY A 177 -14.22 -21.37 -2.86
C GLY A 177 -15.03 -22.35 -3.70
#